data_AF-A0AAN6H2K9-F1
#
_entry.id   AF-A0AAN6H2K9-F1
#
_cell.length_a   1.000
_cell.length_b   1.000
_cell.length_c   1.000
_cell.angle_alpha   90.00
_cell.angle_beta   90.00
_cell.angle_gamma   90.00
#
_symmetry.space_group_name_H-M   'P 1'
#
loop_
_entity.id
_entity.type
_entity.pdbx_description
1 polymer ?
#
loop_
_entity_poly.entity_id
_entity_poly.type
_entity_poly.pdbx_seq_one_letter_code
_entity_poly.pdbx_strand_id
1 'polypeptide(L)'
;MEPVTPRLRRQRSTTRLSTSRRANVKNFTGPYAFLADYEYNLGADQLTVFGQQEMIDSGIKPFVRSSGQARVVESAQNWNRGFHAAKVADQRSGYADAAYPYPIVVIPETDVCNAFENVPDGNIASDAQAQWAAVFISPIQTRINAALPGANLTVMETVHMMDLCPFNTVASPNGTIPGFCALFTEEEWHQYGYYQTLNKYYGFSHGNPLGPTQGVGFSNELIARLTSKSVDDESSTNHTLDGSNDTFPLGRRLYADFSHDNDMTGIFSALGLYDGTTGLLPNTTITEAPQANGYSAAWTVPFAARAYFEKMQCRGQPEELVRVIVNDRVLPLTQCDGDRLGRCTLDAFVDSLGFVRGGGDWGQCFVGNYASHFG
;
A
#
# COMPACT_ATOMS: atom_id res chain seq x y z
N MET A 1 -30.22 6.87 -4.50
CA MET A 1 -29.65 6.30 -3.25
C MET A 1 -28.19 6.00 -3.56
N GLU A 2 -27.27 6.82 -3.06
CA GLU A 2 -25.83 6.59 -3.25
C GLU A 2 -25.41 5.25 -2.64
N PRO A 3 -24.61 4.44 -3.34
CA PRO A 3 -24.08 3.21 -2.78
C PRO A 3 -23.09 3.56 -1.65
N VAL A 4 -23.40 3.12 -0.42
CA VAL A 4 -22.48 3.22 0.72
C VAL A 4 -21.26 2.35 0.41
N THR A 5 -20.09 2.98 0.24
CA THR A 5 -18.84 2.28 -0.04
C THR A 5 -18.51 1.25 1.05
N PRO A 6 -17.78 0.16 0.73
CA PRO A 6 -17.35 -0.84 1.71
C PRO A 6 -16.62 -0.26 2.94
N ARG A 7 -15.93 0.88 2.77
CA ARG A 7 -15.19 1.60 3.82
C ARG A 7 -16.12 2.24 4.86
N LEU A 8 -17.20 2.90 4.44
CA LEU A 8 -18.26 3.40 5.32
C LEU A 8 -19.01 2.27 6.05
N ARG A 9 -19.07 1.06 5.47
CA ARG A 9 -19.64 -0.13 6.14
C ARG A 9 -18.76 -0.63 7.29
N ARG A 10 -17.43 -0.66 7.14
CA ARG A 10 -16.50 -0.99 8.25
C ARG A 10 -16.67 -0.01 9.41
N GLN A 11 -16.64 1.29 9.16
CA GLN A 11 -16.81 2.31 10.21
C GLN A 11 -18.15 2.20 10.94
N ARG A 12 -19.26 2.00 10.21
CA ARG A 12 -20.60 1.77 10.80
C ARG A 12 -20.67 0.47 11.60
N SER A 13 -19.96 -0.58 11.16
CA SER A 13 -19.88 -1.86 11.86
C SER A 13 -19.09 -1.72 13.17
N THR A 14 -17.93 -1.06 13.14
CA THR A 14 -17.10 -0.81 14.33
C THR A 14 -17.77 0.11 15.34
N THR A 15 -18.50 1.13 14.86
CA THR A 15 -19.34 1.99 15.72
C THR A 15 -20.49 1.18 16.33
N ARG A 16 -21.18 0.34 15.56
CA ARG A 16 -22.20 -0.58 16.12
C ARG A 16 -21.62 -1.55 17.14
N LEU A 17 -20.38 -2.00 16.95
CA LEU A 17 -19.68 -2.86 17.90
C LEU A 17 -19.53 -2.17 19.26
N SER A 18 -19.15 -0.88 19.26
CA SER A 18 -18.94 -0.11 20.49
C SER A 18 -20.26 0.24 21.19
N THR A 19 -21.35 0.53 20.46
CA THR A 19 -22.59 1.02 21.07
C THR A 19 -23.64 -0.07 21.35
N SER A 20 -23.85 -1.03 20.46
CA SER A 20 -24.95 -2.02 20.57
C SER A 20 -24.60 -3.20 21.48
N ARG A 21 -23.36 -3.71 21.42
CA ARG A 21 -22.98 -4.92 22.19
C ARG A 21 -22.61 -4.63 23.65
N ARG A 22 -22.23 -3.38 23.98
CA ARG A 22 -22.08 -2.93 25.38
C ARG A 22 -23.35 -3.05 26.20
N ALA A 23 -24.52 -2.80 25.59
CA ALA A 23 -25.79 -2.95 26.27
C ALA A 23 -26.08 -4.42 26.68
N ASN A 24 -25.45 -5.38 25.99
CA ASN A 24 -25.68 -6.81 26.19
C ASN A 24 -24.61 -7.50 27.06
N VAL A 25 -23.43 -6.90 27.21
CA VAL A 25 -22.36 -7.40 28.08
C VAL A 25 -22.47 -6.72 29.45
N LYS A 26 -22.79 -7.50 30.47
CA LYS A 26 -23.08 -6.98 31.82
C LYS A 26 -21.84 -6.66 32.65
N ASN A 27 -20.69 -7.25 32.33
CA ASN A 27 -19.47 -7.09 33.11
C ASN A 27 -18.24 -7.19 32.19
N PHE A 28 -17.35 -6.21 32.28
CA PHE A 28 -16.06 -6.20 31.57
C PHE A 28 -14.95 -6.38 32.60
N THR A 29 -14.23 -7.50 32.53
CA THR A 29 -13.24 -7.86 33.56
C THR A 29 -11.90 -8.26 32.96
N GLY A 30 -10.84 -8.18 33.76
CA GLY A 30 -9.49 -8.58 33.36
C GLY A 30 -8.98 -7.76 32.17
N PRO A 31 -8.42 -8.39 31.12
CA PRO A 31 -7.87 -7.68 29.97
C PRO A 31 -8.93 -6.92 29.15
N TYR A 32 -10.22 -7.20 29.34
CA TYR A 32 -11.32 -6.52 28.66
C TYR A 32 -11.89 -5.33 29.44
N ALA A 33 -11.41 -5.05 30.66
CA ALA A 33 -11.99 -4.02 31.54
C ALA A 33 -12.04 -2.63 30.88
N PHE A 34 -11.03 -2.29 30.08
CA PHE A 34 -10.97 -1.02 29.35
C PHE A 34 -12.14 -0.81 28.36
N LEU A 35 -12.80 -1.88 27.92
CA LEU A 35 -13.94 -1.80 27.02
C LEU A 35 -15.17 -1.17 27.68
N ALA A 36 -15.26 -1.11 29.00
CA ALA A 36 -16.35 -0.42 29.70
C ALA A 36 -16.35 1.09 29.41
N ASP A 37 -15.16 1.69 29.41
CA ASP A 37 -14.98 3.15 29.33
C ASP A 37 -14.49 3.64 27.96
N TYR A 38 -14.15 2.74 27.03
CA TYR A 38 -13.68 3.13 25.70
C TYR A 38 -14.71 4.01 24.97
N GLU A 39 -14.33 5.05 24.25
CA GLU A 39 -15.29 5.79 23.40
C GLU A 39 -14.73 5.81 21.98
N TYR A 40 -15.56 5.42 21.01
CA TYR A 40 -15.15 5.47 19.60
C TYR A 40 -15.15 6.92 19.14
N ASN A 41 -13.97 7.53 19.02
CA ASN A 41 -13.78 8.93 18.65
C ASN A 41 -12.85 9.10 17.42
N LEU A 42 -12.59 8.01 16.69
CA LEU A 42 -11.76 8.04 15.49
C LEU A 42 -12.46 8.82 14.37
N GLY A 43 -11.70 9.70 13.71
CA GLY A 43 -12.12 10.36 12.47
C GLY A 43 -12.20 9.38 11.29
N ALA A 44 -12.53 9.90 10.11
CA ALA A 44 -12.54 9.13 8.86
C ALA A 44 -11.74 9.86 7.77
N ASP A 45 -10.99 9.08 6.99
CA ASP A 45 -10.32 9.51 5.75
C ASP A 45 -9.28 10.63 5.89
N GLN A 46 -8.93 11.02 7.11
CA GLN A 46 -7.94 12.05 7.45
C GLN A 46 -6.59 11.42 7.84
N LEU A 47 -5.49 12.12 7.54
CA LEU A 47 -4.17 11.74 8.03
C LEU A 47 -4.08 12.05 9.54
N THR A 48 -3.62 11.09 10.35
CA THR A 48 -3.42 11.34 11.79
C THR A 48 -2.18 12.22 12.00
N VAL A 49 -2.06 12.86 13.16
CA VAL A 49 -0.87 13.65 13.52
C VAL A 49 0.41 12.80 13.43
N PHE A 50 0.32 11.53 13.84
CA PHE A 50 1.41 10.58 13.71
C PHE A 50 1.79 10.36 12.24
N GLY A 51 0.81 10.09 11.37
CA GLY A 51 1.05 9.92 9.93
C GLY A 51 1.61 11.19 9.26
N GLN A 52 1.22 12.39 9.71
CA GLN A 52 1.82 13.63 9.24
C GLN A 52 3.31 13.69 9.58
N GLN A 53 3.69 13.30 10.79
CA GLN A 53 5.09 13.25 11.22
C GLN A 53 5.90 12.21 10.44
N GLU A 54 5.34 11.02 10.22
CA GLU A 54 6.00 9.99 9.38
C GLU A 54 6.32 10.51 7.98
N MET A 55 5.44 11.31 7.39
CA MET A 55 5.69 11.91 6.07
C MET A 55 6.74 13.03 6.13
N ILE A 56 6.76 13.86 7.18
CA ILE A 56 7.81 14.87 7.41
C ILE A 56 9.19 14.19 7.48
N ASP A 57 9.31 13.08 8.20
CA ASP A 57 10.60 12.41 8.41
C ASP A 57 11.20 11.77 7.13
N SER A 58 10.49 11.81 5.99
CA SER A 58 10.83 11.10 4.75
C SER A 58 11.45 11.97 3.61
N GLY A 59 11.61 13.29 3.77
CA GLY A 59 11.86 14.27 2.67
C GLY A 59 13.25 14.40 1.97
N ILE A 60 13.31 14.57 0.62
CA ILE A 60 14.48 14.91 -0.29
C ILE A 60 14.06 15.89 -1.45
N LYS A 61 14.90 16.56 -2.30
CA LYS A 61 14.53 17.69 -3.25
C LYS A 61 13.93 17.32 -4.62
N PRO A 62 12.62 17.35 -4.93
CA PRO A 62 12.17 16.73 -6.18
C PRO A 62 11.18 17.57 -7.01
N PHE A 63 10.85 17.04 -8.18
CA PHE A 63 9.56 17.27 -8.80
C PHE A 63 8.48 16.43 -8.10
N VAL A 64 7.37 17.03 -7.67
CA VAL A 64 6.37 16.38 -6.81
C VAL A 64 5.04 16.21 -7.53
N ARG A 65 4.49 14.99 -7.50
CA ARG A 65 3.09 14.72 -7.85
C ARG A 65 2.36 14.02 -6.72
N SER A 66 1.04 14.17 -6.66
CA SER A 66 0.20 13.50 -5.69
C SER A 66 -1.09 13.02 -6.34
N SER A 67 -1.55 11.84 -5.96
CA SER A 67 -2.93 11.43 -6.20
C SER A 67 -3.91 12.42 -5.56
N GLY A 68 -5.10 12.54 -6.15
CA GLY A 68 -6.10 13.58 -5.88
C GLY A 68 -6.83 13.50 -4.54
N GLN A 69 -6.59 12.46 -3.73
CA GLN A 69 -7.24 12.33 -2.44
C GLN A 69 -6.59 13.18 -1.35
N ALA A 70 -7.43 13.81 -0.51
CA ALA A 70 -6.99 14.77 0.51
C ALA A 70 -5.83 14.27 1.39
N ARG A 71 -5.91 13.04 1.91
CA ARG A 71 -4.85 12.46 2.74
C ARG A 71 -3.52 12.29 1.99
N VAL A 72 -3.54 12.05 0.68
CA VAL A 72 -2.34 11.86 -0.14
C VAL A 72 -1.71 13.21 -0.47
N VAL A 73 -2.54 14.20 -0.81
CA VAL A 73 -2.08 15.59 -1.00
C VAL A 73 -1.48 16.14 0.29
N GLU A 74 -2.11 15.88 1.44
CA GLU A 74 -1.58 16.26 2.75
C GLU A 74 -0.27 15.53 3.07
N SER A 75 -0.14 14.24 2.73
CA SER A 75 1.12 13.50 2.83
C SER A 75 2.23 14.14 2.01
N ALA A 76 1.95 14.52 0.75
CA ALA A 76 2.92 15.20 -0.12
C ALA A 76 3.34 16.57 0.44
N GLN A 77 2.41 17.32 1.01
CA GLN A 77 2.70 18.59 1.69
C GLN A 77 3.59 18.39 2.92
N ASN A 78 3.29 17.40 3.76
CA ASN A 78 4.09 17.05 4.93
C ASN A 78 5.51 16.65 4.56
N TRP A 79 5.64 15.81 3.54
CA TRP A 79 6.93 15.41 3.02
C TRP A 79 7.74 16.59 2.48
N ASN A 80 7.10 17.51 1.76
CA ASN A 80 7.73 18.76 1.32
C ASN A 80 8.21 19.62 2.49
N ARG A 81 7.44 19.69 3.59
CA ARG A 81 7.84 20.41 4.81
C ARG A 81 9.11 19.82 5.41
N GLY A 82 9.13 18.51 5.61
CA GLY A 82 10.29 17.82 6.18
C GLY A 82 11.52 17.90 5.30
N PHE A 83 11.34 17.74 3.99
CA PHE A 83 12.42 17.92 3.04
C PHE A 83 13.02 19.34 3.12
N HIS A 84 12.16 20.37 3.07
CA HIS A 84 12.62 21.75 3.13
C HIS A 84 13.36 22.05 4.44
N ALA A 85 12.85 21.56 5.57
CA ALA A 85 13.50 21.70 6.87
C ALA A 85 14.91 21.06 6.87
N ALA A 86 15.05 19.83 6.36
CA ALA A 86 16.33 19.15 6.25
C ALA A 86 17.31 19.91 5.32
N LYS A 87 16.81 20.44 4.20
CA LYS A 87 17.62 21.25 3.28
C LYS A 87 18.11 22.54 3.94
N VAL A 88 17.24 23.29 4.59
CA VAL A 88 17.60 24.55 5.25
C VAL A 88 18.58 24.31 6.40
N ALA A 89 18.49 23.16 7.09
CA ALA A 89 19.43 22.76 8.12
C ALA A 89 20.82 22.36 7.58
N ASP A 90 20.92 21.93 6.31
CA ASP A 90 22.21 21.61 5.68
C ASP A 90 23.01 22.88 5.38
N GLN A 91 24.13 23.05 6.06
CA GLN A 91 25.04 24.18 5.90
C GLN A 91 25.58 24.34 4.46
N ARG A 92 25.58 23.27 3.67
CA ARG A 92 26.04 23.28 2.27
C ARG A 92 24.97 23.74 1.29
N SER A 93 23.70 23.82 1.71
CA SER A 93 22.58 24.16 0.84
C SER A 93 22.43 25.67 0.60
N GLY A 94 23.18 26.50 1.35
CA GLY A 94 23.05 27.96 1.32
C GLY A 94 21.91 28.51 2.18
N TYR A 95 21.28 27.68 3.03
CA TYR A 95 20.24 27.99 4.03
C TYR A 95 18.91 28.56 3.51
N ALA A 96 18.88 29.21 2.34
CA ALA A 96 17.67 29.78 1.75
C ALA A 96 17.21 28.98 0.53
N ASP A 97 15.91 28.70 0.44
CA ASP A 97 15.30 28.12 -0.74
C ASP A 97 14.04 28.88 -1.13
N ALA A 98 14.20 29.84 -2.05
CA ALA A 98 13.09 30.67 -2.54
C ALA A 98 12.05 29.87 -3.35
N ALA A 99 12.34 28.61 -3.71
CA ALA A 99 11.42 27.74 -4.42
C ALA A 99 10.39 27.05 -3.48
N TYR A 100 10.49 27.25 -2.16
CA TYR A 100 9.50 26.73 -1.21
C TYR A 100 8.32 27.71 -1.05
N PRO A 101 7.06 27.22 -1.01
CA PRO A 101 6.63 25.83 -1.08
C PRO A 101 6.78 25.22 -2.48
N TYR A 102 7.25 23.98 -2.57
CA TYR A 102 7.39 23.29 -3.85
C TYR A 102 6.01 22.97 -4.43
N PRO A 103 5.78 23.22 -5.74
CA PRO A 103 4.51 22.91 -6.37
C PRO A 103 4.28 21.39 -6.39
N ILE A 104 3.02 20.99 -6.19
CA ILE A 104 2.55 19.62 -6.27
C ILE A 104 1.60 19.53 -7.47
N VAL A 105 1.93 18.70 -8.45
CA VAL A 105 0.99 18.38 -9.54
C VAL A 105 0.01 17.34 -9.01
N VAL A 106 -1.26 17.71 -8.90
CA VAL A 106 -2.32 16.81 -8.43
C VAL A 106 -2.88 16.02 -9.61
N ILE A 107 -2.78 14.70 -9.53
CA ILE A 107 -3.29 13.77 -10.53
C ILE A 107 -4.70 13.33 -10.10
N PRO A 108 -5.74 13.53 -10.94
CA PRO A 108 -7.08 13.04 -10.63
C PRO A 108 -7.12 11.53 -10.46
N GLU A 109 -7.88 11.04 -9.49
CA GLU A 109 -8.15 9.62 -9.31
C GLU A 109 -9.29 9.21 -10.24
N THR A 110 -8.96 8.44 -11.29
CA THR A 110 -9.94 7.90 -12.23
C THR A 110 -9.76 6.42 -12.42
N ASP A 111 -10.79 5.66 -12.07
CA ASP A 111 -10.85 4.23 -12.28
C ASP A 111 -11.20 3.94 -13.74
N VAL A 112 -10.20 3.51 -14.51
CA VAL A 112 -10.32 3.32 -15.97
C VAL A 112 -10.37 1.85 -16.38
N CYS A 113 -9.95 0.91 -15.53
CA CYS A 113 -9.97 -0.52 -15.85
C CYS A 113 -11.28 -1.19 -15.37
N ASN A 114 -12.32 -1.15 -16.22
CA ASN A 114 -13.65 -1.62 -15.84
C ASN A 114 -13.70 -3.08 -15.36
N ALA A 115 -12.98 -4.00 -16.01
CA ALA A 115 -12.99 -5.41 -15.63
C ALA A 115 -12.30 -5.67 -14.27
N PHE A 116 -11.34 -4.84 -13.88
CA PHE A 116 -10.68 -4.91 -12.57
C PHE A 116 -11.58 -4.35 -11.46
N GLU A 117 -12.28 -3.25 -11.74
CA GLU A 117 -13.15 -2.57 -10.76
C GLU A 117 -14.53 -3.21 -10.62
N ASN A 118 -15.06 -3.69 -11.73
CA ASN A 118 -16.40 -4.27 -11.85
C ASN A 118 -16.36 -5.77 -12.10
N VAL A 119 -15.34 -6.48 -11.59
CA VAL A 119 -15.34 -7.95 -11.58
C VAL A 119 -16.74 -8.37 -11.12
N PRO A 120 -17.49 -9.19 -11.89
CA PRO A 120 -18.89 -9.52 -11.59
C PRO A 120 -19.13 -10.09 -10.19
N ASP A 121 -18.06 -10.48 -9.48
CA ASP A 121 -18.06 -10.86 -8.09
C ASP A 121 -16.90 -10.14 -7.40
N GLY A 122 -17.18 -9.24 -6.45
CA GLY A 122 -16.18 -8.55 -5.62
C GLY A 122 -15.42 -9.48 -4.66
N ASN A 123 -14.90 -10.60 -5.16
CA ASN A 123 -14.69 -11.82 -4.40
C ASN A 123 -13.24 -12.33 -4.37
N ILE A 124 -12.31 -12.02 -5.29
CA ILE A 124 -11.00 -12.72 -5.27
C ILE A 124 -10.25 -12.47 -3.94
N ALA A 125 -10.07 -11.20 -3.57
CA ALA A 125 -9.42 -10.83 -2.32
C ALA A 125 -10.25 -11.22 -1.09
N SER A 126 -11.56 -10.95 -1.10
CA SER A 126 -12.42 -11.24 0.05
C SER A 126 -12.65 -12.73 0.26
N ASP A 127 -12.65 -13.56 -0.79
CA ASP A 127 -12.78 -15.01 -0.72
C ASP A 127 -11.49 -15.62 -0.16
N ALA A 128 -10.33 -15.16 -0.62
CA ALA A 128 -9.06 -15.56 -0.03
C ALA A 128 -8.99 -15.19 1.46
N GLN A 129 -9.42 -13.98 1.81
CA GLN A 129 -9.53 -13.54 3.20
C GLN A 129 -10.57 -14.33 4.00
N ALA A 130 -11.70 -14.69 3.41
CA ALA A 130 -12.76 -15.44 4.08
C ALA A 130 -12.32 -16.87 4.38
N GLN A 131 -11.64 -17.54 3.44
CA GLN A 131 -11.05 -18.86 3.65
C GLN A 131 -10.03 -18.83 4.79
N TRP A 132 -9.18 -17.81 4.81
CA TRP A 132 -8.19 -17.68 5.86
C TRP A 132 -8.79 -17.34 7.23
N ALA A 133 -9.72 -16.37 7.28
CA ALA A 133 -10.41 -15.99 8.50
C ALA A 133 -11.18 -17.17 9.13
N ALA A 134 -11.76 -18.05 8.32
CA ALA A 134 -12.40 -19.27 8.82
C ALA A 134 -11.45 -20.19 9.61
N VAL A 135 -10.15 -20.15 9.32
CA VAL A 135 -9.11 -20.90 10.03
C VAL A 135 -8.71 -20.19 11.32
N PHE A 136 -8.14 -18.98 11.23
CA PHE A 136 -7.45 -18.39 12.38
C PHE A 136 -8.35 -17.60 13.33
N ILE A 137 -9.49 -17.06 12.87
CA ILE A 137 -10.38 -16.26 13.71
C ILE A 137 -11.28 -17.14 14.59
N SER A 138 -11.64 -18.35 14.16
CA SER A 138 -12.58 -19.21 14.88
C SER A 138 -12.18 -19.48 16.35
N PRO A 139 -10.90 -19.82 16.66
CA PRO A 139 -10.44 -19.96 18.04
C PRO A 139 -10.50 -18.64 18.83
N ILE A 140 -10.14 -17.52 18.20
CA ILE A 140 -10.12 -16.17 18.80
C ILE A 140 -11.54 -15.73 19.17
N GLN A 141 -12.47 -15.85 18.22
CA GLN A 141 -13.88 -15.55 18.39
C GLN A 141 -14.48 -16.35 19.55
N THR A 142 -14.17 -17.64 19.62
CA THR A 142 -14.61 -18.52 20.72
C THR A 142 -14.09 -18.03 22.07
N ARG A 143 -12.79 -17.70 22.16
CA ARG A 143 -12.18 -17.16 23.39
C ARG A 143 -12.83 -15.86 23.84
N ILE A 144 -13.00 -14.90 22.93
CA ILE A 144 -13.54 -13.57 23.27
C ILE A 144 -15.02 -13.68 23.68
N ASN A 145 -15.83 -14.47 22.97
CA ASN A 145 -17.23 -14.67 23.32
C ASN A 145 -17.41 -15.40 24.67
N ALA A 146 -16.48 -16.29 25.03
CA ALA A 146 -16.47 -16.92 26.36
C ALA A 146 -16.11 -15.91 27.47
N ALA A 147 -15.17 -15.00 27.19
CA ALA A 147 -14.75 -13.97 28.14
C ALA A 147 -15.75 -12.80 28.26
N LEU A 148 -16.58 -12.58 27.24
CA LEU A 148 -17.61 -11.54 27.19
C LEU A 148 -19.00 -12.17 26.93
N PRO A 149 -19.62 -12.82 27.94
CA PRO A 149 -20.95 -13.38 27.79
C PRO A 149 -21.96 -12.33 27.32
N GLY A 150 -22.69 -12.64 26.24
CA GLY A 150 -23.62 -11.71 25.58
C GLY A 150 -23.02 -10.92 24.42
N ALA A 151 -21.68 -10.94 24.24
CA ALA A 151 -21.03 -10.25 23.14
C ALA A 151 -21.37 -10.88 21.78
N ASN A 152 -21.48 -12.21 21.65
CA ASN A 152 -21.86 -12.93 20.43
C ASN A 152 -21.25 -12.38 19.12
N LEU A 153 -19.95 -12.07 19.15
CA LEU A 153 -19.20 -11.54 18.01
C LEU A 153 -19.19 -12.54 16.86
N THR A 154 -19.35 -12.05 15.64
CA THR A 154 -19.09 -12.78 14.39
C THR A 154 -17.59 -12.85 14.07
N VAL A 155 -17.21 -13.67 13.08
CA VAL A 155 -15.83 -13.74 12.55
C VAL A 155 -15.35 -12.35 12.13
N MET A 156 -16.12 -11.65 11.30
CA MET A 156 -15.74 -10.32 10.80
C MET A 156 -15.68 -9.26 11.90
N GLU A 157 -16.57 -9.33 12.89
CA GLU A 157 -16.48 -8.43 14.05
C GLU A 157 -15.26 -8.70 14.92
N THR A 158 -14.80 -9.95 14.97
CA THR A 158 -13.55 -10.31 15.66
C THR A 158 -12.34 -9.75 14.90
N VAL A 159 -12.34 -9.83 13.56
CA VAL A 159 -11.33 -9.14 12.72
C VAL A 159 -11.37 -7.63 12.96
N HIS A 160 -12.55 -7.00 13.00
CA HIS A 160 -12.66 -5.57 13.30
C HIS A 160 -12.14 -5.21 14.69
N MET A 161 -12.23 -6.12 15.66
CA MET A 161 -11.62 -5.90 16.98
C MET A 161 -10.09 -5.94 16.92
N MET A 162 -9.51 -6.74 16.01
CA MET A 162 -8.08 -6.68 15.71
C MET A 162 -7.73 -5.36 15.00
N ASP A 163 -8.51 -4.91 14.01
CA ASP A 163 -8.32 -3.63 13.31
C ASP A 163 -8.23 -2.44 14.31
N LEU A 164 -8.98 -2.48 15.41
CA LEU A 164 -8.98 -1.42 16.41
C LEU A 164 -7.63 -1.21 17.09
N CYS A 165 -6.75 -2.21 17.16
CA CYS A 165 -5.41 -2.04 17.69
C CYS A 165 -4.59 -1.02 16.85
N PRO A 166 -4.22 -1.29 15.58
CA PRO A 166 -3.40 -0.37 14.80
C PRO A 166 -4.06 1.01 14.60
N PHE A 167 -5.38 1.07 14.38
CA PHE A 167 -6.06 2.35 14.19
C PHE A 167 -6.02 3.25 15.43
N ASN A 168 -6.24 2.69 16.63
CA ASN A 168 -6.14 3.48 17.86
C ASN A 168 -4.68 3.85 18.18
N THR A 169 -3.71 2.98 17.86
CA THR A 169 -2.28 3.30 18.02
C THR A 169 -1.91 4.54 17.22
N VAL A 170 -2.21 4.57 15.91
CA VAL A 170 -1.80 5.69 15.04
C VAL A 170 -2.67 6.94 15.21
N ALA A 171 -3.88 6.80 15.77
CA ALA A 171 -4.72 7.94 16.15
C ALA A 171 -4.28 8.59 17.47
N SER A 172 -3.59 7.85 18.33
CA SER A 172 -2.94 8.44 19.50
C SER A 172 -1.81 9.39 19.05
N PRO A 173 -1.76 10.64 19.54
CA PRO A 173 -0.72 11.61 19.16
C PRO A 173 0.72 11.10 19.31
N ASN A 174 0.97 10.24 20.30
CA ASN A 174 2.29 9.70 20.61
C ASN A 174 2.44 8.20 20.25
N GLY A 175 1.55 7.64 19.43
CA GLY A 175 1.62 6.21 19.06
C GLY A 175 1.40 5.24 20.24
N THR A 176 0.63 5.64 21.26
CA THR A 176 0.39 4.80 22.45
C THR A 176 -0.40 3.56 22.08
N ILE A 177 0.11 2.40 22.47
CA ILE A 177 -0.51 1.10 22.18
C ILE A 177 -1.78 0.93 23.03
N PRO A 178 -2.96 0.77 22.41
CA PRO A 178 -4.23 0.62 23.12
C PRO A 178 -4.41 -0.79 23.72
N GLY A 179 -5.33 -0.91 24.68
CA GLY A 179 -5.68 -2.20 25.29
C GLY A 179 -6.17 -3.27 24.31
N PHE A 180 -6.73 -2.87 23.16
CA PHE A 180 -7.12 -3.79 22.08
C PHE A 180 -5.98 -4.69 21.62
N CYS A 181 -4.74 -4.18 21.60
CA CYS A 181 -3.59 -4.93 21.12
C CYS A 181 -3.29 -6.14 22.02
N ALA A 182 -3.51 -6.00 23.33
CA ALA A 182 -3.25 -7.03 24.33
C ALA A 182 -4.34 -8.11 24.42
N LEU A 183 -5.43 -8.00 23.64
CA LEU A 183 -6.49 -9.02 23.57
C LEU A 183 -6.10 -10.22 22.68
N PHE A 184 -5.04 -10.06 21.90
CA PHE A 184 -4.58 -11.04 20.92
C PHE A 184 -3.13 -11.42 21.19
N THR A 185 -2.78 -12.67 20.91
CA THR A 185 -1.41 -13.17 21.10
C THR A 185 -0.51 -12.74 19.93
N GLU A 186 0.81 -12.85 20.10
CA GLU A 186 1.77 -12.62 19.02
C GLU A 186 1.48 -13.51 17.80
N GLU A 187 1.24 -14.81 18.02
CA GLU A 187 0.88 -15.74 16.95
C GLU A 187 -0.38 -15.28 16.18
N GLU A 188 -1.41 -14.78 16.88
CA GLU A 188 -2.61 -14.24 16.24
C GLU A 188 -2.34 -12.97 15.43
N TRP A 189 -1.39 -12.15 15.87
CA TRP A 189 -0.92 -11.00 15.09
C TRP A 189 -0.18 -11.42 13.81
N HIS A 190 0.59 -12.51 13.83
CA HIS A 190 1.15 -13.11 12.61
C HIS A 190 0.03 -13.55 11.65
N GLN A 191 -0.99 -14.26 12.15
CA GLN A 191 -2.13 -14.68 11.33
C GLN A 191 -2.89 -13.48 10.73
N TYR A 192 -3.07 -12.40 11.50
CA TYR A 192 -3.69 -11.16 11.04
C TYR A 192 -2.81 -10.41 10.02
N GLY A 193 -1.49 -10.38 10.22
CA GLY A 193 -0.55 -9.83 9.24
C GLY A 193 -0.65 -10.55 7.89
N TYR A 194 -0.79 -11.87 7.93
CA TYR A 194 -1.04 -12.66 6.73
C TYR A 194 -2.44 -12.42 6.12
N TYR A 195 -3.46 -12.25 6.95
CA TYR A 195 -4.81 -11.87 6.50
C TYR A 195 -4.82 -10.54 5.71
N GLN A 196 -4.04 -9.55 6.12
CA GLN A 196 -3.87 -8.30 5.37
C GLN A 196 -3.00 -8.49 4.11
N THR A 197 -2.01 -9.39 4.17
CA THR A 197 -1.20 -9.76 3.01
C THR A 197 -2.05 -10.40 1.90
N LEU A 198 -2.97 -11.31 2.25
CA LEU A 198 -3.91 -11.91 1.29
C LEU A 198 -4.80 -10.85 0.63
N ASN A 199 -5.25 -9.83 1.38
CA ASN A 199 -6.03 -8.73 0.78
C ASN A 199 -5.26 -8.03 -0.33
N LYS A 200 -4.01 -7.64 -0.06
CA LYS A 200 -3.18 -6.93 -1.03
C LYS A 200 -2.78 -7.83 -2.19
N TYR A 201 -2.41 -9.07 -1.90
CA TYR A 201 -1.94 -10.01 -2.90
C TYR A 201 -3.04 -10.36 -3.93
N TYR A 202 -4.21 -10.78 -3.43
CA TYR A 202 -5.34 -11.17 -4.26
C TYR A 202 -6.20 -10.00 -4.74
N GLY A 203 -6.00 -8.81 -4.18
CA GLY A 203 -6.66 -7.58 -4.65
C GLY A 203 -5.90 -6.92 -5.78
N PHE A 204 -4.58 -6.72 -5.61
CA PHE A 204 -3.79 -5.76 -6.40
C PHE A 204 -2.47 -6.33 -6.92
N SER A 205 -2.08 -7.56 -6.51
CA SER A 205 -0.88 -8.23 -6.98
C SER A 205 -1.24 -9.44 -7.85
N HIS A 206 -0.31 -10.38 -8.02
CA HIS A 206 -0.43 -11.56 -8.90
C HIS A 206 -1.55 -12.54 -8.51
N GLY A 207 -2.15 -12.41 -7.32
CA GLY A 207 -3.38 -13.13 -6.99
C GLY A 207 -4.61 -12.64 -7.76
N ASN A 208 -4.55 -11.43 -8.31
CA ASN A 208 -5.55 -10.88 -9.22
C ASN A 208 -4.98 -10.91 -10.66
N PRO A 209 -5.70 -11.48 -11.64
CA PRO A 209 -5.27 -11.48 -13.04
C PRO A 209 -4.93 -10.09 -13.62
N LEU A 210 -5.59 -9.04 -13.12
CA LEU A 210 -5.38 -7.65 -13.57
C LEU A 210 -4.67 -6.77 -12.54
N GLY A 211 -4.21 -7.35 -11.42
CA GLY A 211 -3.51 -6.61 -10.37
C GLY A 211 -2.23 -5.92 -10.87
N PRO A 212 -1.26 -6.67 -11.43
CA PRO A 212 -0.04 -6.08 -11.99
C PRO A 212 -0.32 -5.08 -13.12
N THR A 213 -1.35 -5.33 -13.92
CA THR A 213 -1.77 -4.44 -15.01
C THR A 213 -2.09 -3.02 -14.54
N GLN A 214 -2.58 -2.84 -13.29
CA GLN A 214 -2.85 -1.51 -12.75
C GLN A 214 -1.57 -0.67 -12.53
N GLY A 215 -0.41 -1.32 -12.40
CA GLY A 215 0.88 -0.66 -12.20
C GLY A 215 1.62 -0.26 -13.49
N VAL A 216 1.08 -0.60 -14.66
CA VAL A 216 1.78 -0.44 -15.95
C VAL A 216 2.05 1.03 -16.28
N GLY A 217 1.05 1.92 -16.18
CA GLY A 217 1.20 3.33 -16.53
C GLY A 217 2.32 4.02 -15.76
N PHE A 218 2.32 3.93 -14.42
CA PHE A 218 3.42 4.45 -13.60
C PHE A 218 4.77 3.81 -13.93
N SER A 219 4.78 2.52 -14.27
CA SER A 219 6.02 1.83 -14.61
C SER A 219 6.59 2.32 -15.95
N ASN A 220 5.74 2.65 -16.93
CA ASN A 220 6.17 3.32 -18.18
C ASN A 220 6.64 4.75 -17.94
N GLU A 221 6.01 5.51 -17.03
CA GLU A 221 6.52 6.81 -16.57
C GLU A 221 7.89 6.69 -15.89
N LEU A 222 8.12 5.66 -15.08
CA LEU A 222 9.40 5.38 -14.45
C LEU A 222 10.48 5.10 -15.50
N ILE A 223 10.17 4.27 -16.51
CA ILE A 223 11.07 4.01 -17.66
C ILE A 223 11.42 5.32 -18.37
N ALA A 224 10.42 6.17 -18.64
CA ALA A 224 10.62 7.47 -19.27
C ALA A 224 11.61 8.36 -18.48
N ARG A 225 11.44 8.45 -17.16
CA ARG A 225 12.34 9.22 -16.27
C ARG A 225 13.75 8.64 -16.21
N LEU A 226 13.89 7.32 -16.09
CA LEU A 226 15.19 6.64 -16.02
C LEU A 226 15.99 6.79 -17.32
N THR A 227 15.31 6.73 -18.47
CA THR A 227 15.93 6.81 -19.80
C THR A 227 15.95 8.21 -20.40
N SER A 228 15.27 9.18 -19.76
CA SER A 228 15.05 10.54 -20.30
C SER A 228 14.44 10.52 -21.70
N LYS A 229 13.47 9.62 -21.92
CA LYS A 229 12.66 9.52 -23.15
C LYS A 229 11.19 9.84 -22.83
N SER A 230 10.41 10.16 -23.85
CA SER A 230 8.95 10.37 -23.70
C SER A 230 8.29 9.11 -23.13
N VAL A 231 7.18 9.30 -22.41
CA VAL A 231 6.32 8.20 -21.98
C VAL A 231 5.76 7.50 -23.21
N ASP A 232 5.80 6.17 -23.20
CA ASP A 232 5.22 5.29 -24.21
C ASP A 232 4.29 4.33 -23.47
N ASP A 233 3.01 4.68 -23.42
CA ASP A 233 1.99 3.98 -22.65
C ASP A 233 0.61 4.29 -23.23
N GLU A 234 -0.27 3.29 -23.27
CA GLU A 234 -1.68 3.45 -23.66
C GLU A 234 -2.61 2.87 -22.58
N SER A 235 -2.12 2.83 -21.33
CA SER A 235 -2.82 2.25 -20.19
C SER A 235 -3.50 3.32 -19.34
N SER A 236 -2.94 3.64 -18.17
CA SER A 236 -3.49 4.56 -17.17
C SER A 236 -2.84 5.95 -17.18
N THR A 237 -1.87 6.20 -18.06
CA THR A 237 -1.23 7.52 -18.19
C THR A 237 -2.15 8.57 -18.78
N ASN A 238 -1.85 9.83 -18.50
CA ASN A 238 -2.55 10.97 -19.10
C ASN A 238 -1.63 11.68 -20.07
N HIS A 239 -1.80 11.41 -21.36
CA HIS A 239 -1.02 11.99 -22.45
C HIS A 239 -0.91 13.53 -22.44
N THR A 240 -1.90 14.24 -21.89
CA THR A 240 -1.82 15.71 -21.76
C THR A 240 -0.86 16.12 -20.64
N LEU A 241 -0.88 15.42 -19.51
CA LEU A 241 0.03 15.68 -18.39
C LEU A 241 1.45 15.21 -18.72
N ASP A 242 1.59 14.05 -19.34
CA ASP A 242 2.89 13.43 -19.59
C ASP A 242 3.58 14.00 -20.84
N GLY A 243 2.81 14.59 -21.75
CA GLY A 243 3.31 15.30 -22.92
C GLY A 243 3.83 16.72 -22.63
N SER A 244 3.70 17.22 -21.40
CA SER A 244 4.10 18.58 -21.01
C SER A 244 5.25 18.57 -20.00
N ASN A 245 6.32 19.32 -20.29
CA ASN A 245 7.46 19.46 -19.39
C ASN A 245 7.11 20.17 -18.06
N ASP A 246 5.99 20.88 -17.99
CA ASP A 246 5.53 21.54 -16.76
C ASP A 246 4.93 20.53 -15.77
N THR A 247 4.32 19.46 -16.28
CA THR A 247 3.59 18.44 -15.49
C THR A 247 4.27 17.07 -15.50
N PHE A 248 5.23 16.84 -16.40
CA PHE A 248 6.08 15.66 -16.43
C PHE A 248 7.48 16.00 -17.00
N PRO A 249 8.31 16.73 -16.23
CA PRO A 249 9.66 17.08 -16.68
C PRO A 249 10.56 15.85 -16.72
N LEU A 250 11.27 15.64 -17.82
CA LEU A 250 12.34 14.65 -17.92
C LEU A 250 13.69 15.22 -17.47
N GLY A 251 14.64 14.35 -17.15
CA GLY A 251 16.01 14.75 -16.81
C GLY A 251 16.18 15.44 -15.43
N ARG A 252 15.14 15.53 -14.60
CA ARG A 252 15.30 15.90 -13.19
C ARG A 252 16.08 14.82 -12.44
N ARG A 253 16.79 15.22 -11.39
CA ARG A 253 17.58 14.30 -10.56
C ARG A 253 16.76 13.56 -9.52
N LEU A 254 15.60 14.11 -9.16
CA LEU A 254 14.80 13.68 -8.03
C LEU A 254 13.32 13.89 -8.35
N TYR A 255 12.52 12.87 -8.10
CA TYR A 255 11.07 12.82 -8.28
C TYR A 255 10.45 12.24 -7.01
N ALA A 256 9.26 12.71 -6.64
CA ALA A 256 8.49 12.16 -5.54
C ALA A 256 7.02 12.10 -5.95
N ASP A 257 6.46 10.89 -5.96
CA ASP A 257 5.05 10.65 -6.26
C ASP A 257 4.38 10.06 -5.02
N PHE A 258 3.23 10.62 -4.63
CA PHE A 258 2.44 10.17 -3.48
C PHE A 258 1.16 9.48 -3.97
N SER A 259 0.90 8.28 -3.46
CA SER A 259 -0.17 7.40 -3.93
C SER A 259 -0.78 6.57 -2.78
N HIS A 260 -1.56 5.52 -3.12
CA HIS A 260 -2.13 4.57 -2.17
C HIS A 260 -1.38 3.22 -2.16
N ASP A 261 -1.62 2.46 -1.09
CA ASP A 261 -1.13 1.10 -0.89
C ASP A 261 -1.53 0.13 -2.01
N ASN A 262 -2.75 0.25 -2.52
CA ASN A 262 -3.24 -0.54 -3.66
C ASN A 262 -2.42 -0.28 -4.93
N ASP A 263 -2.23 0.98 -5.28
CA ASP A 263 -1.49 1.38 -6.49
C ASP A 263 -0.02 0.97 -6.39
N MET A 264 0.60 1.19 -5.23
CA MET A 264 1.97 0.74 -4.95
C MET A 264 2.10 -0.79 -5.10
N THR A 265 1.11 -1.56 -4.63
CA THR A 265 1.09 -3.01 -4.79
C THR A 265 1.05 -3.41 -6.27
N GLY A 266 0.19 -2.76 -7.07
CA GLY A 266 0.12 -2.98 -8.52
C GLY A 266 1.44 -2.63 -9.21
N ILE A 267 2.05 -1.49 -8.87
CA ILE A 267 3.34 -1.04 -9.40
C ILE A 267 4.45 -2.06 -9.09
N PHE A 268 4.58 -2.50 -7.84
CA PHE A 268 5.62 -3.46 -7.46
C PHE A 268 5.46 -4.80 -8.17
N SER A 269 4.21 -5.20 -8.43
CA SER A 269 3.89 -6.43 -9.17
C SER A 269 4.17 -6.28 -10.67
N ALA A 270 3.84 -5.13 -11.26
CA ALA A 270 4.14 -4.83 -12.67
C ALA A 270 5.64 -4.85 -12.96
N LEU A 271 6.44 -4.34 -12.01
CA LEU A 271 7.90 -4.30 -12.09
C LEU A 271 8.56 -5.65 -11.77
N GLY A 272 7.79 -6.68 -11.40
CA GLY A 272 8.30 -8.01 -11.05
C GLY A 272 9.16 -8.04 -9.79
N LEU A 273 8.98 -7.10 -8.85
CA LEU A 273 9.86 -6.92 -7.69
C LEU A 273 9.77 -8.06 -6.65
N TYR A 274 8.71 -8.86 -6.72
CA TYR A 274 8.44 -9.97 -5.82
C TYR A 274 8.17 -11.28 -6.57
N ASP A 275 8.53 -11.34 -7.85
CA ASP A 275 8.46 -12.57 -8.65
C ASP A 275 9.43 -13.60 -8.05
N GLY A 276 8.93 -14.77 -7.65
CA GLY A 276 9.75 -15.78 -6.96
C GLY A 276 8.99 -16.67 -5.99
N THR A 277 7.73 -16.38 -5.69
CA THR A 277 6.85 -17.34 -5.01
C THR A 277 6.46 -18.44 -5.98
N THR A 278 6.73 -19.70 -5.64
CA THR A 278 6.26 -20.84 -6.45
C THR A 278 4.74 -20.93 -6.33
N GLY A 279 4.02 -20.35 -7.29
CA GLY A 279 2.56 -20.29 -7.30
C GLY A 279 1.97 -19.15 -6.46
N LEU A 280 0.64 -19.16 -6.34
CA LEU A 280 -0.12 -18.19 -5.56
C LEU A 280 0.07 -18.42 -4.05
N LEU A 281 -0.01 -17.34 -3.26
CA LEU A 281 0.05 -17.44 -1.80
C LEU A 281 -1.12 -18.30 -1.24
N PRO A 282 -0.87 -19.30 -0.39
CA PRO A 282 -1.94 -20.16 0.12
C PRO A 282 -2.91 -19.38 1.02
N ASN A 283 -4.22 -19.55 0.85
CA ASN A 283 -5.24 -18.88 1.67
C ASN A 283 -5.75 -19.75 2.85
N THR A 284 -5.11 -20.89 3.11
CA THR A 284 -5.46 -21.85 4.18
C THR A 284 -4.32 -22.07 5.18
N THR A 285 -3.12 -21.58 4.90
CA THR A 285 -1.93 -21.69 5.77
C THR A 285 -1.14 -20.39 5.67
N ILE A 286 -0.58 -19.94 6.79
CA ILE A 286 0.25 -18.74 6.83
C ILE A 286 1.53 -18.91 6.01
N THR A 287 1.90 -17.85 5.28
CA THR A 287 3.21 -17.70 4.65
C THR A 287 3.81 -16.38 5.08
N GLU A 288 4.90 -16.43 5.84
CA GLU A 288 5.60 -15.25 6.33
C GLU A 288 6.39 -14.57 5.22
N ALA A 289 6.69 -13.28 5.39
CA ALA A 289 7.36 -12.49 4.36
C ALA A 289 8.65 -13.16 3.82
N PRO A 290 9.58 -13.70 4.64
CA PRO A 290 10.78 -14.37 4.12
C PRO A 290 10.50 -15.59 3.23
N GLN A 291 9.37 -16.28 3.45
CA GLN A 291 8.94 -17.43 2.64
C GLN A 291 8.26 -16.96 1.34
N ALA A 292 7.68 -15.76 1.35
CA ALA A 292 7.06 -15.10 0.20
C ALA A 292 8.02 -14.14 -0.53
N ASN A 293 9.32 -14.44 -0.59
CA ASN A 293 10.36 -13.59 -1.23
C ASN A 293 10.43 -12.14 -0.68
N GLY A 294 10.02 -11.96 0.58
CA GLY A 294 9.90 -10.68 1.27
C GLY A 294 8.63 -9.90 0.96
N TYR A 295 7.62 -10.52 0.33
CA TYR A 295 6.30 -9.93 0.15
C TYR A 295 5.44 -10.12 1.40
N SER A 296 4.98 -9.02 1.97
CA SER A 296 3.84 -8.97 2.90
C SER A 296 3.28 -7.55 2.89
N ALA A 297 2.00 -7.36 3.22
CA ALA A 297 1.42 -6.02 3.27
C ALA A 297 2.21 -5.07 4.19
N ALA A 298 2.69 -5.58 5.33
CA ALA A 298 3.47 -4.81 6.30
C ALA A 298 4.89 -4.45 5.81
N TRP A 299 5.51 -5.30 4.98
CA TRP A 299 6.86 -5.05 4.46
C TRP A 299 6.86 -4.20 3.19
N THR A 300 5.76 -4.20 2.42
CA THR A 300 5.69 -3.52 1.12
C THR A 300 4.92 -2.21 1.19
N VAL A 301 3.75 -2.20 1.82
CA VAL A 301 2.81 -1.06 1.81
C VAL A 301 2.26 -0.71 3.21
N PRO A 302 3.12 -0.52 4.24
CA PRO A 302 2.68 0.04 5.51
C PRO A 302 2.20 1.50 5.37
N PHE A 303 1.67 2.09 6.43
CA PHE A 303 1.52 3.56 6.47
C PHE A 303 2.89 4.22 6.24
N ALA A 304 2.89 5.31 5.48
CA ALA A 304 4.11 6.01 5.03
C ALA A 304 5.13 5.11 4.29
N ALA A 305 4.66 4.07 3.60
CA ALA A 305 5.49 3.26 2.72
C ALA A 305 6.25 4.11 1.70
N ARG A 306 7.47 3.68 1.36
CA ARG A 306 8.29 4.32 0.33
C ARG A 306 9.05 3.30 -0.50
N ALA A 307 9.23 3.64 -1.77
CA ALA A 307 10.13 2.94 -2.67
C ALA A 307 11.09 3.94 -3.32
N TYR A 308 12.38 3.60 -3.34
CA TYR A 308 13.41 4.37 -4.04
C TYR A 308 13.85 3.59 -5.27
N PHE A 309 13.68 4.21 -6.43
CA PHE A 309 14.20 3.74 -7.71
C PHE A 309 15.43 4.57 -8.04
N GLU A 310 16.60 4.05 -7.68
CA GLU A 310 17.86 4.76 -7.79
C GLU A 310 18.53 4.45 -9.13
N LYS A 311 19.07 5.49 -9.78
CA LYS A 311 20.00 5.35 -10.90
C LYS A 311 21.36 5.88 -10.50
N MET A 312 22.42 5.11 -10.73
CA MET A 312 23.76 5.44 -10.27
C MET A 312 24.85 5.14 -11.31
N GLN A 313 25.84 6.03 -11.40
CA GLN A 313 27.08 5.78 -12.13
C GLN A 313 28.15 5.28 -11.14
N CYS A 314 28.68 4.09 -11.37
CA CYS A 314 29.75 3.53 -10.56
C CYS A 314 31.11 3.63 -11.27
N ARG A 315 32.19 3.84 -10.52
CA ARG A 315 33.55 3.84 -11.09
C ARG A 315 33.86 2.47 -11.69
N GLY A 316 34.29 2.44 -12.95
CA GLY A 316 34.63 1.21 -13.66
C GLY A 316 33.42 0.43 -14.19
N GLN A 317 32.21 0.94 -14.00
CA GLN A 317 31.03 0.48 -14.74
C GLN A 317 30.77 1.47 -15.88
N PRO A 318 30.71 1.02 -17.14
CA PRO A 318 30.47 1.90 -18.28
C PRO A 318 29.01 2.36 -18.35
N GLU A 319 28.07 1.51 -17.91
CA GLU A 319 26.64 1.77 -17.95
C GLU A 319 26.12 2.26 -16.58
N GLU A 320 25.02 3.02 -16.60
CA GLU A 320 24.28 3.37 -15.39
C GLU A 320 23.64 2.10 -14.80
N LEU A 321 23.64 2.00 -13.47
CA LEU A 321 23.00 0.90 -12.74
C LEU A 321 21.70 1.38 -12.10
N VAL A 322 20.72 0.48 -12.02
CA VAL A 322 19.46 0.68 -11.30
C VAL A 322 19.46 -0.14 -10.01
N ARG A 323 18.92 0.43 -8.93
CA ARG A 323 18.64 -0.27 -7.67
C ARG A 323 17.25 0.09 -7.19
N VAL A 324 16.54 -0.89 -6.63
CA VAL A 324 15.24 -0.66 -5.99
C VAL A 324 15.32 -0.95 -4.51
N ILE A 325 14.83 -0.01 -3.70
CA ILE A 325 14.77 -0.13 -2.24
C ILE A 325 13.32 0.08 -1.82
N VAL A 326 12.71 -0.88 -1.15
CA VAL A 326 11.34 -0.77 -0.62
C VAL A 326 11.42 -0.81 0.90
N ASN A 327 10.94 0.27 1.54
CA ASN A 327 10.99 0.43 3.01
C ASN A 327 12.36 0.06 3.59
N ASP A 328 13.40 0.66 3.01
CA ASP A 328 14.82 0.48 3.36
C ASP A 328 15.41 -0.93 3.08
N ARG A 329 14.61 -1.88 2.59
CA ARG A 329 15.09 -3.17 2.08
C ARG A 329 15.52 -3.04 0.62
N VAL A 330 16.82 -3.27 0.35
CA VAL A 330 17.32 -3.44 -1.02
C VAL A 330 16.71 -4.71 -1.61
N LEU A 331 16.02 -4.57 -2.75
CA LEU A 331 15.47 -5.71 -3.47
C LEU A 331 16.49 -6.27 -4.46
N PRO A 332 16.69 -7.59 -4.49
CA PRO A 332 17.49 -8.21 -5.54
C PRO A 332 16.71 -8.17 -6.86
N LEU A 333 17.20 -7.42 -7.84
CA LEU A 333 16.56 -7.32 -9.16
C LEU A 333 16.84 -8.56 -10.01
N THR A 334 16.25 -9.70 -9.63
CA THR A 334 16.47 -11.00 -10.26
C THR A 334 15.96 -11.08 -11.70
N GLN A 335 14.98 -10.25 -12.07
CA GLN A 335 14.41 -10.19 -13.41
C GLN A 335 15.40 -9.64 -14.47
N CYS A 336 16.46 -8.97 -14.04
CA CYS A 336 17.50 -8.39 -14.91
C CYS A 336 18.91 -8.83 -14.49
N ASP A 337 19.05 -10.03 -13.90
CA ASP A 337 20.33 -10.61 -13.46
C ASP A 337 21.10 -9.71 -12.49
N GLY A 338 20.38 -9.13 -11.51
CA GLY A 338 20.94 -8.21 -10.52
C GLY A 338 22.18 -8.75 -9.82
N ASP A 339 23.18 -7.88 -9.66
CA ASP A 339 24.44 -8.18 -8.98
C ASP A 339 24.23 -8.46 -7.47
N ARG A 340 25.31 -8.83 -6.78
CA ARG A 340 25.29 -9.11 -5.33
C ARG A 340 24.83 -7.95 -4.44
N LEU A 341 24.67 -6.74 -4.99
CA LEU A 341 24.18 -5.54 -4.30
C LEU A 341 22.75 -5.19 -4.74
N GLY A 342 22.08 -6.08 -5.48
CA GLY A 342 20.71 -5.90 -5.96
C GLY A 342 20.57 -4.90 -7.10
N ARG A 343 21.60 -4.78 -7.96
CA ARG A 343 21.63 -3.79 -9.04
C ARG A 343 21.78 -4.46 -10.39
N CYS A 344 21.06 -4.02 -11.39
CA CYS A 344 21.32 -4.39 -12.78
C CYS A 344 21.60 -3.15 -13.62
N THR A 345 22.09 -3.34 -14.84
CA THR A 345 22.30 -2.21 -15.74
C THR A 345 20.95 -1.59 -16.15
N LEU A 346 20.95 -0.31 -16.52
CA LEU A 346 19.73 0.39 -16.90
C LEU A 346 19.04 -0.30 -18.09
N ASP A 347 19.80 -0.70 -19.10
CA ASP A 347 19.28 -1.37 -20.28
C ASP A 347 18.68 -2.73 -19.89
N ALA A 348 19.39 -3.54 -19.08
CA ALA A 348 18.88 -4.83 -18.61
C ALA A 348 17.60 -4.67 -17.75
N PHE A 349 17.53 -3.64 -16.91
CA PHE A 349 16.33 -3.33 -16.14
C PHE A 349 15.16 -3.03 -17.08
N VAL A 350 15.31 -2.09 -18.01
CA VAL A 350 14.25 -1.73 -18.96
C VAL A 350 13.86 -2.90 -19.86
N ASP A 351 14.83 -3.70 -20.29
CA ASP A 351 14.59 -4.87 -21.13
C ASP A 351 13.77 -5.95 -20.42
N SER A 352 14.03 -6.16 -19.12
CA SER A 352 13.26 -7.10 -18.28
C SER A 352 11.79 -6.72 -18.12
N LEU A 353 11.45 -5.45 -18.30
CA LEU A 353 10.08 -4.92 -18.15
C LEU A 353 9.22 -5.13 -19.40
N GLY A 354 9.30 -6.32 -20.01
CA GLY A 354 8.53 -6.68 -21.20
C GLY A 354 7.01 -6.63 -21.00
N PHE A 355 6.53 -7.05 -19.82
CA PHE A 355 5.11 -6.94 -19.46
C PHE A 355 4.63 -5.48 -19.46
N VAL A 356 5.37 -4.59 -18.78
CA VAL A 356 5.07 -3.16 -18.69
C VAL A 356 5.12 -2.49 -20.07
N ARG A 357 6.20 -2.70 -20.82
CA ARG A 357 6.35 -2.11 -22.17
C ARG A 357 5.36 -2.66 -23.19
N GLY A 358 4.80 -3.85 -22.93
CA GLY A 358 3.73 -4.44 -23.72
C GLY A 358 2.32 -3.91 -23.38
N GLY A 359 2.19 -3.00 -22.41
CA GLY A 359 0.89 -2.53 -21.92
C GLY A 359 0.21 -3.47 -20.94
N GLY A 360 0.92 -4.48 -20.42
CA GLY A 360 0.37 -5.54 -19.58
C GLY A 360 -0.86 -6.21 -20.21
N ASP A 361 -1.83 -6.55 -19.38
CA ASP A 361 -3.12 -7.08 -19.83
C ASP A 361 -4.19 -5.98 -19.97
N TRP A 362 -3.79 -4.73 -20.25
CA TRP A 362 -4.71 -3.59 -20.28
C TRP A 362 -5.88 -3.76 -21.24
N GLY A 363 -5.66 -4.46 -22.37
CA GLY A 363 -6.73 -4.79 -23.32
C GLY A 363 -7.88 -5.60 -22.70
N GLN A 364 -7.63 -6.35 -21.62
CA GLN A 364 -8.64 -7.13 -20.92
C GLN A 364 -9.56 -6.28 -20.01
N CYS A 365 -9.17 -5.02 -19.72
CA CYS A 365 -9.97 -4.09 -18.90
C CYS A 365 -11.36 -3.80 -19.47
N PHE A 366 -11.57 -3.99 -20.78
CA PHE A 366 -12.78 -3.59 -21.49
C PHE A 366 -13.51 -4.76 -22.17
N VAL A 367 -13.07 -5.99 -21.96
CA VAL A 367 -13.70 -7.19 -22.53
C VAL A 367 -14.65 -7.78 -21.49
N GLY A 368 -15.96 -7.69 -21.75
CA GLY A 368 -17.03 -8.01 -20.80
C GLY A 368 -17.26 -9.49 -20.44
N ASN A 369 -16.23 -10.35 -20.43
CA ASN A 369 -16.35 -11.75 -20.02
C ASN A 369 -15.05 -12.28 -19.41
N TYR A 370 -14.85 -12.09 -18.11
CA TYR A 370 -13.91 -12.91 -17.35
C TYR A 370 -14.59 -14.23 -17.00
N ALA A 371 -14.40 -15.24 -17.84
CA ALA A 371 -14.70 -16.63 -17.48
C ALA A 371 -13.61 -17.12 -16.53
N SER A 372 -13.95 -17.28 -15.25
CA SER A 372 -13.13 -17.87 -14.19
C SER A 372 -12.47 -19.17 -14.66
N HIS A 373 -11.18 -19.10 -15.02
CA HIS A 373 -10.33 -20.29 -15.23
C HIS A 373 -9.56 -20.56 -13.94
N PHE A 374 -10.27 -20.91 -12.88
CA PHE A 374 -9.71 -21.52 -11.68
C PHE A 374 -10.46 -22.82 -11.42
N GLY A 375 -9.85 -23.92 -11.83
CA GLY A 375 -10.22 -25.30 -11.49
C GLY A 375 -9.10 -25.96 -10.72
#